data_AF-A0A4Q3R5T5-F1
#
_entry.id   AF-A0A4Q3R5T5-F1
#
_cell.length_a   1.000
_cell.length_b   1.000
_cell.length_c   1.000
_cell.angle_alpha   90.00
_cell.angle_beta   90.00
_cell.angle_gamma   90.00
#
_symmetry.space_group_name_H-M   'P 1'
#
loop_
_entity.id
_entity.type
_entity.pdbx_description
1 polymer ?
#
loop_
_entity_poly.entity_id
_entity_poly.type
_entity_poly.pdbx_seq_one_letter_code
_entity_poly.pdbx_strand_id
1 'polypeptide(L)'
;STISQQLAKNLFRTRSDLNDGVLSNTPLLGKVIVKTKEWLMAIKLERNYSKKEILTMYLNTVDFGSNAFGIKVAAKTFFNKAPKALSTEESATLVGLLKAPSMYSPVYNPERSRERRNTVLSQMQKYNYITSEEFDKLKASPLKLTYNVENQNKGLAPYFRAEASKYILKWCKENGFDLYADGLKIYTTIDSRMQEYAEQAVEQHMRYQQNLFWKHWNVNQTTLFTALEKGKPSPFKLAKGREPWADENGEPLKNFIKKQMKRTEHYRRLKAKFDGDTVKIDAELNKKVPMNVFCWDCPNMEKAVIMSPYDSLRYYKHFLQTGMVSIEPSTGHIKAWVGGINYKYFKYDHVKQGARQPGSTFKPFVYVAAID
;
A
#
# COMPACT_ATOMS: atom_id res chain seq x y z
N SER A 1 15.16 18.06 -23.79
CA SER A 1 15.21 18.50 -22.38
C SER A 1 16.48 17.95 -21.75
N THR A 2 17.22 18.73 -20.97
CA THR A 2 18.44 18.29 -20.26
C THR A 2 18.10 17.63 -18.92
N ILE A 3 19.08 16.99 -18.26
CA ILE A 3 18.91 16.44 -16.90
C ILE A 3 18.51 17.56 -15.93
N SER A 4 19.16 18.72 -16.00
CA SER A 4 18.90 19.87 -15.13
C SER A 4 17.49 20.43 -15.31
N GLN A 5 16.98 20.45 -16.55
CA GLN A 5 15.57 20.82 -16.83
C GLN A 5 14.59 19.79 -16.29
N GLN A 6 14.91 18.50 -16.37
CA GLN A 6 14.06 17.44 -15.81
C GLN A 6 14.08 17.46 -14.27
N LEU A 7 15.23 17.74 -13.66
CA LEU A 7 15.35 17.93 -12.23
C LEU A 7 14.53 19.14 -11.76
N ALA A 8 14.63 20.28 -12.44
CA ALA A 8 13.83 21.46 -12.15
C ALA A 8 12.32 21.17 -12.21
N LYS A 9 11.88 20.42 -13.23
CA LYS A 9 10.49 19.96 -13.35
C LYS A 9 10.05 19.11 -12.15
N ASN A 10 10.90 18.18 -11.71
CA ASN A 10 10.58 17.24 -10.63
C ASN A 10 10.58 17.90 -9.25
N LEU A 11 11.63 18.67 -8.91
CA LEU A 11 11.78 19.29 -7.59
C LEU A 11 10.72 20.36 -7.33
N PHE A 12 10.52 21.27 -8.28
CA PHE A 12 9.64 22.44 -8.07
C PHE A 12 8.20 22.19 -8.49
N ARG A 13 7.88 20.95 -8.89
CA ARG A 13 6.57 20.52 -9.40
C ARG A 13 5.92 21.60 -10.27
N THR A 14 6.68 22.14 -11.24
CA THR A 14 6.35 23.37 -12.01
C THR A 14 5.07 23.27 -12.86
N ARG A 15 4.43 22.10 -12.86
CA ARG A 15 3.18 21.75 -13.56
C ARG A 15 2.03 21.39 -12.61
N SER A 16 2.23 21.58 -11.30
CA SER A 16 1.21 21.34 -10.27
C SER A 16 0.74 22.66 -9.68
N ASP A 17 -0.48 22.63 -9.16
CA ASP A 17 -1.40 23.72 -8.78
C ASP A 17 -0.82 24.79 -7.83
N LEU A 18 0.41 24.63 -7.35
CA LEU A 18 1.09 25.53 -6.42
C LEU A 18 1.64 26.80 -7.07
N ASN A 19 1.63 26.91 -8.41
CA ASN A 19 2.30 28.00 -9.16
C ASN A 19 1.52 28.51 -10.38
N ASP A 20 0.19 28.36 -10.37
CA ASP A 20 -0.69 28.80 -11.44
C ASP A 20 -1.09 30.27 -11.28
N GLY A 21 -0.84 31.06 -12.33
CA GLY A 21 -1.29 32.46 -12.44
C GLY A 21 -2.41 32.57 -13.47
N VAL A 22 -3.01 33.75 -13.61
CA VAL A 22 -4.19 33.99 -14.50
C VAL A 22 -3.98 33.50 -15.95
N LEU A 23 -2.72 33.51 -16.43
CA LEU A 23 -2.34 33.10 -17.79
C LEU A 23 -1.96 31.60 -17.94
N SER A 24 -1.95 30.80 -16.87
CA SER A 24 -1.62 29.36 -16.96
C SER A 24 -2.74 28.54 -17.62
N ASN A 25 -3.99 29.03 -17.58
CA ASN A 25 -5.16 28.36 -18.14
C ASN A 25 -5.26 28.42 -19.67
N THR A 26 -4.45 29.27 -20.33
CA THR A 26 -4.44 29.33 -21.80
C THR A 26 -3.51 28.24 -22.36
N PRO A 27 -3.98 27.27 -23.16
CA PRO A 27 -3.25 26.03 -23.47
C PRO A 27 -1.85 26.21 -24.08
N LEU A 28 -1.66 27.23 -24.93
CA LEU A 28 -0.38 27.50 -25.58
C LEU A 28 0.53 28.37 -24.71
N LEU A 29 0.01 29.47 -24.17
CA LEU A 29 0.75 30.38 -23.29
C LEU A 29 1.19 29.71 -21.99
N GLY A 30 0.31 28.94 -21.35
CA GLY A 30 0.62 28.19 -20.13
C GLY A 30 1.77 27.21 -20.32
N LYS A 31 1.82 26.48 -21.46
CA LYS A 31 2.94 25.57 -21.78
C LYS A 31 4.26 26.31 -21.94
N VAL A 32 4.25 27.47 -22.60
CA VAL A 32 5.45 28.31 -22.76
C VAL A 32 5.94 28.81 -21.40
N ILE A 33 5.03 29.35 -20.58
CA ILE A 33 5.34 29.86 -19.23
C ILE A 33 5.97 28.78 -18.37
N VAL A 34 5.35 27.59 -18.31
CA VAL A 34 5.88 26.43 -17.57
C VAL A 34 7.29 26.08 -18.06
N LYS A 35 7.50 26.07 -19.38
CA LYS A 35 8.80 25.71 -19.95
C LYS A 35 9.88 26.76 -19.64
N THR A 36 9.53 28.04 -19.66
CA THR A 36 10.44 29.12 -19.26
C THR A 36 10.78 29.04 -17.77
N LYS A 37 9.81 28.72 -16.90
CA LYS A 37 10.07 28.45 -15.47
C LYS A 37 11.05 27.28 -15.30
N GLU A 38 10.83 26.16 -16.00
CA GLU A 38 11.75 25.01 -16.00
C GLU A 38 13.18 25.42 -16.43
N TRP A 39 13.31 26.28 -17.44
CA TRP A 39 14.61 26.78 -17.91
C TRP A 39 15.31 27.69 -16.91
N LEU A 40 14.61 28.67 -16.35
CA LEU A 40 15.16 29.59 -15.34
C LEU A 40 15.63 28.83 -14.09
N MET A 41 14.83 27.85 -13.64
CA MET A 41 15.22 26.99 -12.52
C MET A 41 16.41 26.10 -12.86
N ALA A 42 16.48 25.55 -14.07
CA ALA A 42 17.64 24.77 -14.51
C ALA A 42 18.93 25.63 -14.53
N ILE A 43 18.86 26.88 -14.98
CA ILE A 43 20.00 27.81 -14.94
C ILE A 43 20.42 28.08 -13.49
N LYS A 44 19.47 28.31 -12.58
CA LYS A 44 19.79 28.50 -11.16
C LYS A 44 20.44 27.26 -10.55
N LEU A 45 19.94 26.06 -10.85
CA LEU A 45 20.54 24.81 -10.39
C LEU A 45 21.98 24.65 -10.91
N GLU A 46 22.21 24.93 -12.19
CA GLU A 46 23.54 24.83 -12.82
C GLU A 46 24.55 25.87 -12.32
N ARG A 47 24.08 27.02 -11.82
CA ARG A 47 24.95 28.04 -11.20
C ARG A 47 25.33 27.72 -9.76
N ASN A 48 24.47 26.99 -9.05
CA ASN A 48 24.63 26.76 -7.61
C ASN A 48 25.11 25.35 -7.27
N TYR A 49 25.02 24.39 -8.19
CA TYR A 49 25.37 22.99 -7.97
C TYR A 49 26.25 22.45 -9.09
N SER A 50 27.17 21.56 -8.73
CA SER A 50 28.00 20.83 -9.68
C SER A 50 27.18 19.81 -10.50
N LYS A 51 27.75 19.38 -11.64
CA LYS A 51 27.13 18.34 -12.47
C LYS A 51 26.87 17.04 -11.73
N LYS A 52 27.77 16.67 -10.80
CA LYS A 52 27.62 15.47 -9.96
C LYS A 52 26.44 15.63 -9.01
N GLU A 53 26.32 16.77 -8.33
CA GLU A 53 25.19 17.03 -7.42
C GLU A 53 23.86 17.08 -8.15
N ILE A 54 23.80 17.70 -9.33
CA ILE A 54 22.60 17.72 -10.18
C ILE A 54 22.19 16.31 -10.58
N LEU A 55 23.14 15.47 -11.01
CA LEU A 55 22.87 14.08 -11.35
C LEU A 55 22.40 13.28 -10.13
N THR A 56 23.03 13.49 -8.97
CA THR A 56 22.64 12.84 -7.70
C THR A 56 21.22 13.21 -7.29
N MET A 57 20.88 14.50 -7.30
CA MET A 57 19.52 14.97 -7.01
C MET A 57 18.50 14.40 -8.01
N TYR A 58 18.84 14.38 -9.30
CA TYR A 58 17.98 13.82 -10.34
C TYR A 58 17.71 12.33 -10.12
N LEU A 59 18.76 11.53 -9.93
CA LEU A 59 18.62 10.10 -9.71
C LEU A 59 17.93 9.75 -8.40
N ASN A 60 17.91 10.64 -7.40
CA ASN A 60 17.19 10.41 -6.14
C ASN A 60 15.72 10.86 -6.16
N THR A 61 15.30 11.66 -7.14
CA THR A 61 13.94 12.23 -7.20
C THR A 61 13.07 11.65 -8.30
N VAL A 62 13.67 11.10 -9.34
CA VAL A 62 12.92 10.61 -10.50
C VAL A 62 12.12 9.33 -10.19
N ASP A 63 10.95 9.21 -10.79
CA ASP A 63 10.05 8.07 -10.66
C ASP A 63 10.47 6.93 -11.61
N PHE A 64 10.69 5.73 -11.05
CA PHE A 64 10.96 4.50 -11.78
C PHE A 64 9.74 3.56 -11.83
N GLY A 65 8.54 4.06 -11.57
CA GLY A 65 7.31 3.27 -11.49
C GLY A 65 7.30 2.36 -10.27
N SER A 66 6.22 1.60 -10.09
CA SER A 66 6.10 0.66 -8.96
C SER A 66 6.34 1.31 -7.58
N ASN A 67 5.96 2.60 -7.43
CA ASN A 67 6.22 3.44 -6.26
C ASN A 67 7.73 3.55 -5.90
N ALA A 68 8.63 3.32 -6.85
CA ALA A 68 10.07 3.41 -6.65
C ALA A 68 10.59 4.79 -7.08
N PHE A 69 10.60 5.74 -6.14
CA PHE A 69 11.20 7.05 -6.34
C PHE A 69 12.69 7.01 -5.98
N GLY A 70 13.53 7.34 -6.95
CA GLY A 70 14.97 7.35 -6.82
C GLY A 70 15.64 6.00 -7.09
N ILE A 71 16.89 6.06 -7.55
CA ILE A 71 17.66 4.93 -8.06
C ILE A 71 17.92 3.86 -7.00
N LYS A 72 18.11 4.25 -5.74
CA LYS A 72 18.30 3.31 -4.63
C LYS A 72 17.07 2.45 -4.40
N VAL A 73 15.89 3.06 -4.41
CA VAL A 73 14.62 2.34 -4.26
C VAL A 73 14.37 1.49 -5.48
N ALA A 74 14.59 2.02 -6.70
CA ALA A 74 14.42 1.27 -7.94
C ALA A 74 15.34 0.04 -8.03
N ALA A 75 16.63 0.18 -7.71
CA ALA A 75 17.59 -0.94 -7.71
C ALA A 75 17.16 -2.05 -6.75
N LYS A 76 16.67 -1.68 -5.55
CA LYS A 76 16.11 -2.63 -4.59
C LYS A 76 14.81 -3.25 -5.10
N THR A 77 13.93 -2.45 -5.69
CA THR A 77 12.61 -2.89 -6.15
C THR A 77 12.70 -3.88 -7.31
N PHE A 78 13.54 -3.64 -8.31
CA PHE A 78 13.61 -4.48 -9.51
C PHE A 78 14.64 -5.62 -9.42
N PHE A 79 15.71 -5.44 -8.64
CA PHE A 79 16.84 -6.38 -8.60
C PHE A 79 17.26 -6.79 -7.19
N ASN A 80 16.66 -6.24 -6.13
CA ASN A 80 17.08 -6.43 -4.74
C ASN A 80 18.58 -6.14 -4.50
N LYS A 81 19.11 -5.10 -5.16
CA LYS A 81 20.52 -4.70 -5.11
C LYS A 81 20.71 -3.24 -4.69
N ALA A 82 21.88 -2.92 -4.16
CA ALA A 82 22.32 -1.53 -4.04
C ALA A 82 22.73 -0.98 -5.42
N PRO A 83 22.59 0.33 -5.69
CA PRO A 83 22.93 0.91 -7.00
C PRO A 83 24.36 0.59 -7.50
N LYS A 84 25.34 0.54 -6.60
CA LYS A 84 26.74 0.21 -6.92
C LYS A 84 26.93 -1.26 -7.36
N ALA A 85 26.00 -2.14 -7.01
CA ALA A 85 26.06 -3.57 -7.33
C ALA A 85 25.27 -3.95 -8.59
N LEU A 86 24.64 -2.97 -9.25
CA LEU A 86 23.93 -3.21 -10.50
C LEU A 86 24.90 -3.55 -11.62
N SER A 87 24.55 -4.55 -12.43
CA SER A 87 25.27 -4.80 -13.68
C SER A 87 24.91 -3.75 -14.75
N THR A 88 25.63 -3.76 -15.86
CA THR A 88 25.45 -2.80 -16.96
C THR A 88 24.06 -2.91 -17.58
N GLU A 89 23.56 -4.13 -17.80
CA GLU A 89 22.22 -4.40 -18.34
C GLU A 89 21.08 -4.05 -17.38
N GLU A 90 21.29 -4.22 -16.07
CA GLU A 90 20.35 -3.78 -15.03
C GLU A 90 20.29 -2.24 -14.98
N SER A 91 21.45 -1.59 -15.01
CA SER A 91 21.57 -0.13 -15.05
C SER A 91 20.93 0.45 -16.32
N ALA A 92 21.20 -0.15 -17.48
CA ALA A 92 20.60 0.24 -18.76
C ALA A 92 19.07 0.07 -18.75
N THR A 93 18.56 -0.95 -18.07
CA THR A 93 17.11 -1.17 -17.89
C THR A 93 16.49 -0.05 -17.06
N LEU A 94 17.07 0.29 -15.90
CA LEU A 94 16.57 1.38 -15.05
C LEU A 94 16.62 2.73 -15.75
N VAL A 95 17.71 3.05 -16.46
CA VAL A 95 17.83 4.28 -17.26
C VAL A 95 16.80 4.30 -18.40
N GLY A 96 16.58 3.16 -19.06
CA GLY A 96 15.59 3.02 -20.12
C GLY A 96 14.17 3.33 -19.65
N LEU A 97 13.86 2.93 -18.42
CA LEU A 97 12.56 3.06 -17.77
C LEU A 97 12.16 4.53 -17.54
N LEU A 98 13.13 5.42 -17.28
CA LEU A 98 12.90 6.86 -17.04
C LEU A 98 12.14 7.57 -18.16
N LYS A 99 12.19 7.06 -19.39
CA LYS A 99 11.45 7.65 -20.52
C LYS A 99 9.93 7.52 -20.31
N ALA A 100 9.46 6.38 -19.82
CA ALA A 100 8.05 6.09 -19.58
C ALA A 100 7.94 4.86 -18.66
N PRO A 101 7.92 5.06 -17.33
CA PRO A 101 8.01 3.98 -16.34
C PRO A 101 7.02 2.83 -16.55
N SER A 102 5.74 3.15 -16.78
CA SER A 102 4.71 2.12 -16.99
C SER A 102 4.89 1.35 -18.29
N MET A 103 5.25 2.05 -19.39
CA MET A 103 5.35 1.48 -20.73
C MET A 103 6.58 0.59 -20.92
N TYR A 104 7.69 0.94 -20.25
CA TYR A 104 8.95 0.21 -20.31
C TYR A 104 9.26 -0.57 -19.03
N SER A 105 8.25 -0.85 -18.20
CA SER A 105 8.42 -1.67 -17.00
C SER A 105 8.84 -3.09 -17.40
N PRO A 106 9.94 -3.64 -16.88
CA PRO A 106 10.36 -5.01 -17.16
C PRO A 106 9.41 -6.06 -16.54
N VAL A 107 8.56 -5.65 -15.60
CA VAL A 107 7.58 -6.53 -14.94
C VAL A 107 6.30 -6.64 -15.76
N TYR A 108 5.80 -5.52 -16.27
CA TYR A 108 4.52 -5.46 -16.99
C TYR A 108 4.67 -5.55 -18.51
N ASN A 109 5.80 -5.10 -19.05
CA ASN A 109 6.07 -4.98 -20.49
C ASN A 109 7.53 -5.44 -20.81
N PRO A 110 7.87 -6.72 -20.60
CA PRO A 110 9.25 -7.22 -20.66
C PRO A 110 9.91 -7.01 -22.03
N GLU A 111 9.20 -7.25 -23.13
CA GLU A 111 9.76 -7.06 -24.48
C GLU A 111 10.09 -5.59 -24.78
N ARG A 112 9.16 -4.67 -24.49
CA ARG A 112 9.40 -3.22 -24.64
C ARG A 112 10.54 -2.75 -23.74
N SER A 113 10.63 -3.29 -22.52
CA SER A 113 11.73 -3.01 -21.61
C SER A 113 13.07 -3.47 -22.20
N ARG A 114 13.12 -4.66 -22.80
CA ARG A 114 14.31 -5.23 -23.43
C ARG A 114 14.79 -4.38 -24.61
N GLU A 115 13.89 -3.99 -25.51
CA GLU A 115 14.20 -3.09 -26.63
C GLU A 115 14.74 -1.75 -26.14
N ARG A 116 14.10 -1.20 -25.10
CA ARG A 116 14.49 0.09 -24.53
C ARG A 116 15.85 0.03 -23.83
N ARG A 117 16.12 -1.03 -23.08
CA ARG A 117 17.45 -1.35 -22.51
C ARG A 117 18.50 -1.42 -23.61
N ASN A 118 18.23 -2.12 -24.70
CA ASN A 118 19.17 -2.25 -25.82
C ASN A 118 19.43 -0.89 -26.50
N THR A 119 18.43 0.00 -26.55
CA THR A 119 18.63 1.38 -27.00
C THR A 119 19.58 2.16 -26.09
N VAL A 120 19.55 1.93 -24.77
CA VAL A 120 20.49 2.56 -23.84
C VAL A 120 21.89 1.99 -24.05
N LEU A 121 22.01 0.68 -24.17
CA LEU A 121 23.29 0.01 -24.46
C LEU A 121 23.91 0.49 -25.78
N SER A 122 23.10 0.68 -26.83
CA SER A 122 23.62 1.17 -28.12
C SER A 122 24.13 2.62 -28.02
N GLN A 123 23.53 3.44 -27.15
CA GLN A 123 24.05 4.77 -26.88
C GLN A 123 25.36 4.70 -26.08
N MET A 124 25.48 3.77 -25.12
CA MET A 124 26.74 3.55 -24.40
C MET A 124 27.87 3.14 -25.35
N GLN A 125 27.59 2.24 -26.31
CA GLN A 125 28.53 1.86 -27.36
C GLN A 125 28.90 3.07 -28.24
N LYS A 126 27.91 3.84 -28.73
CA LYS A 126 28.13 5.02 -29.57
C LYS A 126 29.06 6.05 -28.92
N TYR A 127 28.97 6.21 -27.60
CA TYR A 127 29.80 7.13 -26.83
C TYR A 127 31.03 6.45 -26.20
N ASN A 128 31.40 5.25 -26.66
CA ASN A 128 32.60 4.51 -26.26
C ASN A 128 32.68 4.15 -24.76
N TYR A 129 31.54 3.98 -24.08
CA TYR A 129 31.50 3.47 -22.70
C TYR A 129 31.57 1.94 -22.62
N ILE A 130 31.24 1.24 -23.71
CA ILE A 130 31.36 -0.21 -23.88
C ILE A 130 31.83 -0.52 -25.29
N THR A 131 32.48 -1.67 -25.48
CA THR A 131 32.92 -2.14 -26.81
C THR A 131 31.77 -2.73 -27.62
N SER A 132 32.00 -2.96 -28.93
CA SER A 132 31.00 -3.65 -29.78
C SER A 132 30.73 -5.08 -29.31
N GLU A 133 31.78 -5.79 -28.88
CA GLU A 133 31.67 -7.16 -28.38
C GLU A 133 30.87 -7.22 -27.07
N GLU A 134 31.13 -6.26 -26.15
CA GLU A 134 30.36 -6.12 -24.92
C GLU A 134 28.89 -5.79 -25.21
N PHE A 135 28.63 -4.91 -26.18
CA PHE A 135 27.27 -4.57 -26.60
C PHE A 135 26.50 -5.81 -27.06
N ASP A 136 27.07 -6.62 -27.95
CA ASP A 136 26.40 -7.82 -28.47
C ASP A 136 26.15 -8.85 -27.37
N LYS A 137 27.13 -9.03 -26.45
CA LYS A 137 26.98 -9.89 -25.27
C LYS A 137 25.87 -9.41 -24.34
N LEU A 138 25.82 -8.12 -24.01
CA LEU A 138 24.81 -7.54 -23.11
C LEU A 138 23.42 -7.55 -23.74
N LYS A 139 23.32 -7.34 -25.05
CA LYS A 139 22.07 -7.41 -25.82
C LYS A 139 21.46 -8.81 -25.78
N ALA A 140 22.29 -9.85 -25.90
CA ALA A 140 21.89 -11.25 -25.82
C ALA A 140 21.57 -11.71 -24.39
N SER A 141 22.16 -11.07 -23.38
CA SER A 141 22.01 -11.47 -21.97
C SER A 141 20.56 -11.31 -21.47
N PRO A 142 19.98 -12.36 -20.85
CA PRO A 142 18.63 -12.30 -20.28
C PRO A 142 18.61 -11.42 -19.03
N LEU A 143 17.49 -10.71 -18.81
CA LEU A 143 17.30 -9.89 -17.61
C LEU A 143 16.70 -10.75 -16.48
N LYS A 144 17.47 -11.01 -15.42
CA LYS A 144 16.96 -11.70 -14.23
C LYS A 144 16.39 -10.69 -13.24
N LEU A 145 15.07 -10.65 -13.11
CA LEU A 145 14.39 -9.78 -12.14
C LEU A 145 14.29 -10.45 -10.77
N THR A 146 14.52 -9.66 -9.72
CA THR A 146 14.18 -10.02 -8.33
C THR A 146 13.25 -8.93 -7.81
N TYR A 147 12.02 -8.95 -8.32
CA TYR A 147 11.08 -7.85 -8.13
C TYR A 147 10.37 -7.92 -6.78
N ASN A 148 10.53 -6.87 -5.96
CA ASN A 148 9.86 -6.72 -4.68
C ASN A 148 9.56 -5.25 -4.39
N VAL A 149 8.28 -4.88 -4.40
CA VAL A 149 7.85 -3.51 -4.09
C VAL A 149 7.77 -3.34 -2.57
N GLU A 150 8.42 -2.30 -2.05
CA GLU A 150 8.25 -1.87 -0.66
C GLU A 150 6.76 -1.62 -0.38
N ASN A 151 6.24 -2.25 0.67
CA ASN A 151 4.83 -2.24 0.96
C ASN A 151 4.62 -1.78 2.39
N GLN A 152 3.93 -0.65 2.58
CA GLN A 152 3.61 -0.12 3.91
C GLN A 152 2.81 -1.09 4.79
N ASN A 153 2.19 -2.11 4.20
CA ASN A 153 1.43 -3.13 4.92
C ASN A 153 2.31 -4.28 5.45
N LYS A 154 3.61 -4.30 5.10
CA LYS A 154 4.58 -5.30 5.55
C LYS A 154 5.52 -4.71 6.61
N GLY A 155 6.12 -5.59 7.40
CA GLY A 155 7.04 -5.23 8.49
C GLY A 155 6.32 -4.93 9.81
N LEU A 156 7.12 -4.76 10.86
CA LEU A 156 6.66 -4.61 12.25
C LEU A 156 5.69 -3.42 12.44
N ALA A 157 4.78 -3.59 13.40
CA ALA A 157 3.88 -2.55 13.91
C ALA A 157 3.13 -1.75 12.83
N PRO A 158 2.48 -2.40 11.83
CA PRO A 158 1.88 -1.67 10.71
C PRO A 158 0.69 -0.77 11.15
N TYR A 159 -0.08 -1.19 12.17
CA TYR A 159 -1.14 -0.37 12.75
C TYR A 159 -0.57 0.86 13.46
N PHE A 160 0.46 0.67 14.30
CA PHE A 160 1.12 1.76 14.98
C PHE A 160 1.73 2.76 14.00
N ARG A 161 2.44 2.28 12.98
CA ARG A 161 3.01 3.16 11.94
C ARG A 161 1.93 3.99 11.25
N ALA A 162 0.77 3.41 10.98
CA ALA A 162 -0.35 4.12 10.36
C ALA A 162 -0.92 5.21 11.28
N GLU A 163 -1.08 4.93 12.57
CA GLU A 163 -1.59 5.89 13.54
C GLU A 163 -0.55 6.99 13.85
N ALA A 164 0.70 6.60 14.09
CA ALA A 164 1.83 7.51 14.28
C ALA A 164 2.02 8.43 13.07
N SER A 165 1.87 7.93 11.85
CA SER A 165 1.98 8.76 10.63
C SER A 165 0.96 9.89 10.62
N LYS A 166 -0.27 9.70 11.12
CA LYS A 166 -1.27 10.78 11.19
C LYS A 166 -0.82 11.89 12.14
N TYR A 167 -0.32 11.50 13.32
CA TYR A 167 0.20 12.43 14.31
C TYR A 167 1.40 13.21 13.77
N ILE A 168 2.36 12.48 13.18
CA ILE A 168 3.59 13.07 12.65
C ILE A 168 3.29 13.98 11.46
N LEU A 169 2.39 13.59 10.56
CA LEU A 169 2.00 14.43 9.42
C LEU A 169 1.42 15.77 9.89
N LYS A 170 0.58 15.75 10.93
CA LYS A 170 0.06 16.98 11.55
C LYS A 170 1.21 17.82 12.13
N TRP A 171 2.08 17.21 12.93
CA TRP A 171 3.24 17.89 13.52
C TRP A 171 4.16 18.50 12.45
N CYS A 172 4.48 17.76 11.39
CA CYS A 172 5.31 18.25 10.28
C CYS A 172 4.68 19.46 9.60
N LYS A 173 3.37 19.42 9.33
CA LYS A 173 2.65 20.56 8.74
C LYS A 173 2.71 21.80 9.62
N GLU A 174 2.60 21.64 10.93
CA GLU A 174 2.65 22.73 11.91
C GLU A 174 4.06 23.33 12.07
N ASN A 175 5.10 22.53 11.79
CA ASN A 175 6.51 22.91 11.97
C ASN A 175 7.25 23.19 10.65
N GLY A 176 6.54 23.22 9.52
CA GLY A 176 7.12 23.53 8.20
C GLY A 176 7.99 22.42 7.60
N PHE A 177 7.78 21.17 8.01
CA PHE A 177 8.45 20.00 7.43
C PHE A 177 7.53 19.22 6.50
N ASP A 178 8.10 18.58 5.48
CA ASP A 178 7.47 17.55 4.67
C ASP A 178 7.92 16.16 5.14
N LEU A 179 6.99 15.40 5.72
CA LEU A 179 7.22 14.05 6.24
C LEU A 179 7.85 13.10 5.20
N TYR A 180 7.56 13.30 3.92
CA TYR A 180 7.98 12.39 2.85
C TYR A 180 9.21 12.90 2.08
N ALA A 181 9.48 14.21 2.09
CA ALA A 181 10.55 14.81 1.31
C ALA A 181 11.81 15.16 2.12
N ASP A 182 11.67 15.49 3.41
CA ASP A 182 12.76 16.08 4.19
C ASP A 182 13.72 15.05 4.80
N GLY A 183 13.48 13.75 4.59
CA GLY A 183 14.38 12.69 5.05
C GLY A 183 14.45 12.54 6.58
N LEU A 184 13.35 12.88 7.27
CA LEU A 184 13.26 12.81 8.73
C LEU A 184 13.56 11.41 9.28
N LYS A 185 14.26 11.35 10.42
CA LYS A 185 14.46 10.12 11.19
C LYS A 185 13.55 10.13 12.41
N ILE A 186 12.58 9.21 12.42
CA ILE A 186 11.58 9.10 13.48
C ILE A 186 12.00 8.00 14.45
N TYR A 187 12.25 8.36 15.70
CA TYR A 187 12.50 7.45 16.79
C TYR A 187 11.21 7.28 17.60
N THR A 188 10.85 6.04 17.94
CA THR A 188 9.58 5.73 18.60
C THR A 188 9.82 4.90 19.85
N THR A 189 8.80 4.81 20.71
CA THR A 189 8.88 4.06 21.97
C THR A 189 8.64 2.56 21.82
N ILE A 190 8.25 2.10 20.63
CA ILE A 190 8.00 0.67 20.35
C ILE A 190 9.30 -0.12 20.58
N ASP A 191 9.23 -1.13 21.43
CA ASP A 191 10.29 -2.15 21.54
C ASP A 191 10.02 -3.20 20.47
N SER A 192 10.97 -3.38 19.56
CA SER A 192 10.81 -4.30 18.42
C SER A 192 10.61 -5.75 18.84
N ARG A 193 11.21 -6.18 19.96
CA ARG A 193 11.08 -7.55 20.47
C ARG A 193 9.70 -7.75 21.08
N MET A 194 9.25 -6.80 21.91
CA MET A 194 7.91 -6.86 22.50
C MET A 194 6.83 -6.80 21.43
N GLN A 195 7.02 -5.96 20.40
CA GLN A 195 6.10 -5.88 19.26
C GLN A 195 5.99 -7.21 18.52
N GLU A 196 7.13 -7.84 18.23
CA GLU A 196 7.16 -9.14 17.55
C GLU A 196 6.41 -10.21 18.36
N TYR A 197 6.68 -10.31 19.68
CA TYR A 197 5.96 -11.23 20.55
C TYR A 197 4.45 -10.93 20.63
N ALA A 198 4.07 -9.65 20.66
CA ALA A 198 2.66 -9.26 20.68
C ALA A 198 1.95 -9.66 19.38
N GLU A 199 2.56 -9.43 18.22
CA GLU A 199 2.00 -9.85 16.92
C GLU A 199 1.86 -11.38 16.83
N GLN A 200 2.88 -12.12 17.26
CA GLN A 200 2.85 -13.59 17.29
C GLN A 200 1.79 -14.13 18.25
N ALA A 201 1.68 -13.57 19.46
CA ALA A 201 0.69 -13.98 20.45
C ALA A 201 -0.74 -13.73 19.95
N VAL A 202 -0.99 -12.58 19.34
CA VAL A 202 -2.28 -12.25 18.72
C VAL A 202 -2.58 -13.21 17.56
N GLU A 203 -1.63 -13.46 16.66
CA GLU A 203 -1.84 -14.40 15.55
C GLU A 203 -2.20 -15.81 16.06
N GLN A 204 -1.39 -16.37 16.96
CA GLN A 204 -1.61 -17.72 17.48
C GLN A 204 -2.94 -17.84 18.21
N HIS A 205 -3.23 -16.89 19.11
CA HIS A 205 -4.46 -16.91 19.89
C HIS A 205 -5.69 -16.71 19.00
N MET A 206 -5.65 -15.75 18.06
CA MET A 206 -6.80 -15.47 17.20
C MET A 206 -7.05 -16.57 16.18
N ARG A 207 -6.02 -17.27 15.70
CA ARG A 207 -6.20 -18.49 14.89
C ARG A 207 -7.00 -19.55 15.65
N TYR A 208 -6.62 -19.81 16.91
CA TYR A 208 -7.35 -20.76 17.77
C TYR A 208 -8.80 -20.31 18.03
N GLN A 209 -9.00 -19.05 18.44
CA GLN A 209 -10.33 -18.50 18.71
C GLN A 209 -11.22 -18.50 17.47
N GLN A 210 -10.64 -18.18 16.31
CA GLN A 210 -11.38 -18.19 15.05
C GLN A 210 -11.86 -19.59 14.70
N ASN A 211 -11.07 -20.64 14.97
CA ASN A 211 -11.49 -22.02 14.76
C ASN A 211 -12.63 -22.45 15.69
N LEU A 212 -12.61 -22.03 16.95
CA LEU A 212 -13.75 -22.24 17.86
C LEU A 212 -15.00 -21.51 17.37
N PHE A 213 -14.84 -20.27 16.92
CA PHE A 213 -15.93 -19.46 16.38
C PHE A 213 -16.56 -20.09 15.14
N TRP A 214 -15.74 -20.56 14.19
CA TRP A 214 -16.20 -21.28 13.02
C TRP A 214 -17.01 -22.53 13.39
N LYS A 215 -16.54 -23.32 14.37
CA LYS A 215 -17.27 -24.50 14.88
C LYS A 215 -18.61 -24.12 15.51
N HIS A 216 -18.63 -23.08 16.35
CA HIS A 216 -19.84 -22.62 17.03
C HIS A 216 -20.94 -22.23 16.03
N TRP A 217 -20.57 -21.53 14.96
CA TRP A 217 -21.51 -21.09 13.91
C TRP A 217 -21.72 -22.13 12.80
N ASN A 218 -21.12 -23.31 12.93
CA ASN A 218 -21.18 -24.40 11.95
C ASN A 218 -20.78 -23.96 10.53
N VAL A 219 -19.69 -23.20 10.44
CA VAL A 219 -19.13 -22.74 9.18
C VAL A 219 -17.75 -23.36 8.99
N ASN A 220 -17.52 -23.99 7.84
CA ASN A 220 -16.24 -24.58 7.48
C ASN A 220 -15.61 -23.79 6.31
N GLN A 221 -14.45 -23.19 6.56
CA GLN A 221 -13.73 -22.34 5.60
C GLN A 221 -13.26 -23.13 4.36
N THR A 222 -12.83 -24.38 4.52
CA THR A 222 -12.43 -25.24 3.41
C THR A 222 -13.64 -25.55 2.52
N THR A 223 -14.77 -25.93 3.13
CA THR A 223 -16.02 -26.17 2.40
C THR A 223 -16.50 -24.92 1.67
N LEU A 224 -16.33 -23.74 2.29
CA LEU A 224 -16.65 -22.45 1.67
C LEU A 224 -15.83 -22.26 0.38
N PHE A 225 -14.51 -22.42 0.45
CA PHE A 225 -13.65 -22.26 -0.71
C PHE A 225 -13.92 -23.29 -1.80
N THR A 226 -14.11 -24.57 -1.46
CA THR A 226 -14.45 -25.62 -2.43
C THR A 226 -15.78 -25.33 -3.13
N ALA A 227 -16.78 -24.81 -2.42
CA ALA A 227 -18.07 -24.47 -3.01
C ALA A 227 -17.97 -23.25 -3.95
N LEU A 228 -17.15 -22.25 -3.60
CA LEU A 228 -16.86 -21.11 -4.48
C LEU A 228 -16.12 -21.54 -5.76
N GLU A 229 -15.12 -22.43 -5.64
CA GLU A 229 -14.38 -23.01 -6.77
C GLU A 229 -15.30 -23.81 -7.71
N LYS A 230 -16.29 -24.54 -7.16
CA LYS A 230 -17.30 -25.29 -7.93
C LYS A 230 -18.42 -24.43 -8.50
N GLY A 231 -18.32 -23.10 -8.43
CA GLY A 231 -19.31 -22.16 -8.98
C GLY A 231 -20.68 -22.18 -8.28
N LYS A 232 -20.82 -22.92 -7.17
CA LYS A 232 -22.09 -23.04 -6.42
C LYS A 232 -22.53 -21.67 -5.88
N PRO A 233 -23.84 -21.47 -5.60
CA PRO A 233 -24.29 -20.28 -4.88
C PRO A 233 -23.53 -20.14 -3.56
N SER A 234 -23.45 -18.90 -3.05
CA SER A 234 -22.73 -18.55 -1.82
C SER A 234 -22.87 -19.64 -0.75
N PRO A 235 -21.79 -20.22 -0.22
CA PRO A 235 -21.90 -21.36 0.68
C PRO A 235 -22.52 -20.96 2.02
N PHE A 236 -22.58 -19.66 2.33
CA PHE A 236 -23.37 -19.09 3.42
C PHE A 236 -24.90 -19.27 3.24
N LYS A 237 -25.38 -19.48 2.01
CA LYS A 237 -26.77 -19.87 1.73
C LYS A 237 -26.99 -21.39 1.73
N LEU A 238 -25.93 -22.18 1.59
CA LEU A 238 -25.98 -23.65 1.45
C LEU A 238 -25.63 -24.37 2.76
N ALA A 239 -24.82 -23.75 3.61
CA ALA A 239 -24.57 -24.26 4.95
C ALA A 239 -25.81 -24.01 5.79
N LYS A 240 -26.29 -25.04 6.50
CA LYS A 240 -27.16 -24.88 7.69
C LYS A 240 -26.40 -24.17 8.85
N GLY A 241 -25.41 -23.36 8.53
CA GLY A 241 -24.63 -22.57 9.46
C GLY A 241 -25.44 -21.34 9.86
N ARG A 242 -25.40 -21.00 11.15
CA ARG A 242 -26.05 -19.79 11.65
C ARG A 242 -25.14 -18.60 11.33
N GLU A 243 -25.73 -17.48 10.96
CA GLU A 243 -24.96 -16.25 10.72
C GLU A 243 -24.64 -15.60 12.08
N PRO A 244 -23.41 -15.12 12.33
CA PRO A 244 -23.05 -14.51 13.62
C PRO A 244 -23.84 -13.26 14.01
N TRP A 245 -24.51 -12.63 13.04
CA TRP A 245 -25.40 -11.50 13.26
C TRP A 245 -26.85 -11.96 13.41
N ALA A 246 -27.10 -12.83 14.39
CA ALA A 246 -28.44 -13.32 14.72
C ALA A 246 -29.10 -12.52 15.84
N ASP A 247 -30.42 -12.59 15.93
CA ASP A 247 -31.19 -12.15 17.10
C ASP A 247 -31.15 -13.19 18.24
N GLU A 248 -31.89 -12.92 19.31
CA GLU A 248 -31.96 -13.78 20.50
C GLU A 248 -32.49 -15.20 20.20
N ASN A 249 -33.26 -15.35 19.12
CA ASN A 249 -33.82 -16.63 18.68
C ASN A 249 -32.87 -17.39 17.73
N GLY A 250 -31.72 -16.80 17.39
CA GLY A 250 -30.76 -17.36 16.45
C GLY A 250 -31.09 -17.10 14.98
N GLU A 251 -32.06 -16.24 14.68
CA GLU A 251 -32.44 -15.87 13.32
C GLU A 251 -31.56 -14.71 12.80
N PRO A 252 -31.01 -14.79 11.57
CA PRO A 252 -30.17 -13.74 11.03
C PRO A 252 -30.89 -12.39 10.92
N LEU A 253 -30.25 -11.33 11.43
CA LEU A 253 -30.77 -9.97 11.37
C LEU A 253 -31.09 -9.56 9.91
N LYS A 254 -32.37 -9.23 9.67
CA LYS A 254 -32.88 -8.86 8.34
C LYS A 254 -32.08 -7.71 7.74
N ASN A 255 -31.68 -7.86 6.47
CA ASN A 255 -30.94 -6.85 5.71
C ASN A 255 -29.60 -6.41 6.31
N PHE A 256 -29.03 -7.12 7.31
CA PHE A 256 -27.77 -6.72 7.95
C PHE A 256 -26.66 -6.47 6.93
N ILE A 257 -26.41 -7.43 6.04
CA ILE A 257 -25.37 -7.34 5.01
C ILE A 257 -25.63 -6.20 4.02
N LYS A 258 -26.88 -5.98 3.59
CA LYS A 258 -27.24 -4.85 2.71
C LYS A 258 -26.96 -3.51 3.41
N LYS A 259 -27.28 -3.39 4.70
CA LYS A 259 -27.02 -2.18 5.50
C LYS A 259 -25.50 -1.94 5.67
N GLN A 260 -24.73 -3.00 5.92
CA GLN A 260 -23.28 -2.91 6.01
C GLN A 260 -22.63 -2.54 4.67
N MET A 261 -23.12 -3.10 3.55
CA MET A 261 -22.61 -2.80 2.21
C MET A 261 -22.74 -1.31 1.86
N LYS A 262 -23.87 -0.68 2.21
CA LYS A 262 -24.09 0.76 2.00
C LYS A 262 -23.06 1.66 2.69
N ARG A 263 -22.37 1.17 3.73
CA ARG A 263 -21.33 1.91 4.46
C ARG A 263 -19.96 1.84 3.79
N THR A 264 -19.76 0.93 2.83
CA THR A 264 -18.48 0.74 2.16
C THR A 264 -18.19 1.84 1.14
N GLU A 265 -16.92 2.16 0.93
CA GLU A 265 -16.50 3.09 -0.12
C GLU A 265 -16.86 2.57 -1.52
N HIS A 266 -16.75 1.25 -1.73
CA HIS A 266 -17.13 0.61 -2.99
C HIS A 266 -18.59 0.90 -3.36
N TYR A 267 -19.53 0.78 -2.39
CA TYR A 267 -20.92 1.17 -2.60
C TYR A 267 -21.07 2.65 -2.93
N ARG A 268 -20.37 3.55 -2.21
CA ARG A 268 -20.43 5.00 -2.48
C ARG A 268 -19.97 5.33 -3.90
N ARG A 269 -18.90 4.67 -4.38
CA ARG A 269 -18.41 4.82 -5.76
C ARG A 269 -19.41 4.33 -6.79
N LEU A 270 -20.04 3.17 -6.57
CA LEU A 270 -21.08 2.67 -7.48
C LEU A 270 -22.33 3.56 -7.47
N LYS A 271 -22.71 4.09 -6.29
CA LYS A 271 -23.82 5.03 -6.16
C LYS A 271 -23.57 6.30 -6.99
N ALA A 272 -22.36 6.84 -6.95
CA ALA A 272 -21.97 7.99 -7.77
C ALA A 272 -21.89 7.65 -9.27
N LYS A 273 -21.46 6.43 -9.63
CA LYS A 273 -21.36 5.99 -11.03
C LYS A 273 -22.72 5.77 -11.71
N PHE A 274 -23.71 5.32 -10.95
CA PHE A 274 -25.03 4.94 -11.47
C PHE A 274 -26.15 5.88 -11.00
N ASP A 275 -25.83 7.09 -10.56
CA ASP A 275 -26.79 8.12 -10.11
C ASP A 275 -27.82 7.61 -9.08
N GLY A 276 -27.40 6.67 -8.23
CA GLY A 276 -28.27 6.08 -7.21
C GLY A 276 -29.19 4.94 -7.67
N ASP A 277 -29.12 4.49 -8.93
CA ASP A 277 -29.90 3.34 -9.43
C ASP A 277 -29.56 2.06 -8.66
N THR A 278 -30.48 1.67 -7.77
CA THR A 278 -30.26 0.53 -6.87
C THR A 278 -30.22 -0.81 -7.58
N VAL A 279 -30.88 -0.95 -8.75
CA VAL A 279 -30.92 -2.22 -9.49
C VAL A 279 -29.57 -2.48 -10.12
N LYS A 280 -29.00 -1.46 -10.79
CA LYS A 280 -27.65 -1.56 -11.38
C LYS A 280 -26.57 -1.75 -10.31
N ILE A 281 -26.69 -1.03 -9.19
CA ILE A 281 -25.76 -1.17 -8.08
C ILE A 281 -25.80 -2.60 -7.51
N ASP A 282 -26.99 -3.14 -7.26
CA ASP A 282 -27.12 -4.51 -6.71
C ASP A 282 -26.63 -5.56 -7.71
N ALA A 283 -26.90 -5.39 -9.01
CA ALA A 283 -26.37 -6.27 -10.05
C ALA A 283 -24.83 -6.30 -10.05
N GLU A 284 -24.17 -5.15 -9.97
CA GLU A 284 -22.70 -5.07 -9.90
C GLU A 284 -22.14 -5.67 -8.60
N LEU A 285 -22.83 -5.48 -7.47
CA LEU A 285 -22.42 -6.03 -6.18
C LEU A 285 -22.62 -7.54 -6.04
N ASN A 286 -23.45 -8.15 -6.89
CA ASN A 286 -23.63 -9.61 -6.98
C ASN A 286 -22.74 -10.24 -8.05
N LYS A 287 -22.10 -9.44 -8.91
CA LYS A 287 -21.20 -9.93 -9.95
C LYS A 287 -19.95 -10.56 -9.31
N LYS A 288 -19.66 -11.80 -9.69
CA LYS A 288 -18.46 -12.52 -9.24
C LYS A 288 -17.22 -11.92 -9.89
N VAL A 289 -16.21 -11.61 -9.09
CA VAL A 289 -14.93 -11.09 -9.55
C VAL A 289 -13.78 -11.84 -8.88
N PRO A 290 -12.64 -12.04 -9.57
CA PRO A 290 -11.45 -12.61 -8.95
C PRO A 290 -10.90 -11.64 -7.90
N MET A 291 -10.59 -12.15 -6.71
CA MET A 291 -10.01 -11.39 -5.61
C MET A 291 -9.16 -12.28 -4.71
N ASN A 292 -8.34 -11.65 -3.88
CA ASN A 292 -7.64 -12.35 -2.81
C ASN A 292 -8.28 -12.04 -1.46
N VAL A 293 -8.47 -13.07 -0.65
CA VAL A 293 -9.05 -12.95 0.70
C VAL A 293 -8.11 -13.45 1.77
N PHE A 294 -8.23 -12.86 2.98
CA PHE A 294 -7.54 -13.35 4.17
C PHE A 294 -8.01 -14.74 4.55
N CYS A 295 -7.10 -15.60 4.98
CA CYS A 295 -7.41 -16.93 5.51
C CYS A 295 -6.30 -17.32 6.48
N TRP A 296 -6.62 -17.76 7.69
CA TRP A 296 -5.59 -18.16 8.66
C TRP A 296 -4.76 -19.32 8.13
N ASP A 297 -5.41 -20.39 7.70
CA ASP A 297 -4.76 -21.68 7.39
C ASP A 297 -4.34 -21.81 5.91
N CYS A 298 -4.11 -20.68 5.24
CA CYS A 298 -3.68 -20.63 3.84
C CYS A 298 -2.22 -20.15 3.72
N PRO A 299 -1.48 -20.53 2.66
CA PRO A 299 -0.15 -20.00 2.41
C PRO A 299 -0.15 -18.46 2.40
N ASN A 300 0.80 -17.84 3.12
CA ASN A 300 0.89 -16.38 3.28
C ASN A 300 -0.39 -15.71 3.84
N MET A 301 -1.26 -16.49 4.49
CA MET A 301 -2.58 -16.07 4.97
C MET A 301 -3.49 -15.46 3.89
N GLU A 302 -3.33 -15.90 2.64
CA GLU A 302 -4.04 -15.35 1.47
C GLU A 302 -4.53 -16.48 0.55
N LYS A 303 -5.76 -16.35 0.05
CA LYS A 303 -6.35 -17.29 -0.92
C LYS A 303 -6.98 -16.51 -2.07
N ALA A 304 -6.62 -16.86 -3.30
CA ALA A 304 -7.28 -16.38 -4.50
C ALA A 304 -8.63 -17.09 -4.65
N VAL A 305 -9.69 -16.31 -4.88
CA VAL A 305 -11.08 -16.77 -4.93
C VAL A 305 -11.87 -15.96 -5.96
N ILE A 306 -12.96 -16.52 -6.47
CA ILE A 306 -13.93 -15.82 -7.31
C ILE A 306 -15.24 -15.69 -6.52
N MET A 307 -15.57 -14.47 -6.08
CA MET A 307 -16.77 -14.21 -5.27
C MET A 307 -17.36 -12.82 -5.56
N SER A 308 -18.61 -12.60 -5.15
CA SER A 308 -19.24 -11.28 -5.25
C SER A 308 -18.80 -10.36 -4.11
N PRO A 309 -18.85 -9.02 -4.27
CA PRO A 309 -18.69 -8.09 -3.17
C PRO A 309 -19.56 -8.39 -1.95
N TYR A 310 -20.81 -8.85 -2.14
CA TYR A 310 -21.66 -9.27 -1.03
C TYR A 310 -21.15 -10.50 -0.29
N ASP A 311 -20.67 -11.51 -1.02
CA ASP A 311 -20.11 -12.73 -0.41
C ASP A 311 -18.81 -12.43 0.33
N SER A 312 -17.98 -11.55 -0.23
CA SER A 312 -16.78 -11.05 0.44
C SER A 312 -17.11 -10.35 1.75
N LEU A 313 -18.12 -9.46 1.75
CA LEU A 313 -18.55 -8.80 2.97
C LEU A 313 -19.07 -9.79 4.03
N ARG A 314 -19.89 -10.77 3.64
CA ARG A 314 -20.33 -11.84 4.55
C ARG A 314 -19.16 -12.60 5.14
N TYR A 315 -18.21 -12.98 4.30
CA TYR A 315 -17.01 -13.69 4.71
C TYR A 315 -16.21 -12.91 5.76
N TYR A 316 -15.93 -11.63 5.51
CA TYR A 316 -15.19 -10.80 6.46
C TYR A 316 -15.96 -10.51 7.77
N LYS A 317 -17.29 -10.60 7.77
CA LYS A 317 -18.09 -10.48 9.01
C LYS A 317 -18.02 -11.70 9.93
N HIS A 318 -17.43 -12.80 9.48
CA HIS A 318 -17.16 -13.96 10.31
C HIS A 318 -15.79 -13.94 10.99
N PHE A 319 -14.97 -12.92 10.75
CA PHE A 319 -13.67 -12.81 11.41
C PHE A 319 -13.78 -12.10 12.74
N LEU A 320 -13.37 -12.80 13.79
CA LEU A 320 -13.10 -12.21 15.08
C LEU A 320 -12.02 -11.14 14.95
N GLN A 321 -12.17 -10.10 15.75
CA GLN A 321 -11.29 -8.94 15.76
C GLN A 321 -10.71 -8.77 17.16
N THR A 322 -9.51 -8.21 17.26
CA THR A 322 -8.87 -7.94 18.55
C THR A 322 -7.99 -6.70 18.45
N GLY A 323 -7.68 -6.12 19.60
CA GLY A 323 -6.67 -5.09 19.77
C GLY A 323 -5.83 -5.42 21.00
N MET A 324 -4.53 -5.19 20.93
CA MET A 324 -3.61 -5.37 22.04
C MET A 324 -2.65 -4.18 22.10
N VAL A 325 -2.41 -3.67 23.30
CA VAL A 325 -1.42 -2.63 23.55
C VAL A 325 -0.66 -2.96 24.82
N SER A 326 0.64 -2.66 24.84
CA SER A 326 1.48 -2.74 26.03
C SER A 326 2.10 -1.38 26.29
N ILE A 327 1.97 -0.90 27.53
CA ILE A 327 2.37 0.44 27.96
C ILE A 327 3.23 0.30 29.20
N GLU A 328 4.33 1.04 29.25
CA GLU A 328 5.17 1.20 30.44
C GLU A 328 4.47 2.12 31.45
N PRO A 329 4.08 1.64 32.65
CA PRO A 329 3.23 2.41 33.56
C PRO A 329 3.85 3.72 34.09
N SER A 330 5.18 3.73 34.28
CA SER A 330 5.89 4.89 34.85
C SER A 330 6.02 6.06 33.88
N THR A 331 6.06 5.80 32.57
CA THR A 331 6.31 6.81 31.53
C THR A 331 5.12 7.03 30.59
N GLY A 332 4.19 6.07 30.54
CA GLY A 332 3.13 6.03 29.53
C GLY A 332 3.63 5.64 28.13
N HIS A 333 4.89 5.23 27.98
CA HIS A 333 5.44 4.83 26.69
C HIS A 333 4.79 3.56 26.15
N ILE A 334 4.31 3.62 24.91
CA ILE A 334 3.79 2.45 24.20
C ILE A 334 4.96 1.59 23.74
N LYS A 335 5.04 0.35 24.22
CA LYS A 335 6.10 -0.61 23.87
C LYS A 335 5.67 -1.60 22.79
N ALA A 336 4.39 -1.95 22.73
CA ALA A 336 3.82 -2.79 21.69
C ALA A 336 2.39 -2.36 21.35
N TRP A 337 2.00 -2.51 20.09
CA TRP A 337 0.71 -2.09 19.55
C TRP A 337 0.27 -3.00 18.41
N VAL A 338 -0.81 -3.75 18.62
CA VAL A 338 -1.45 -4.61 17.63
C VAL A 338 -2.89 -4.16 17.47
N GLY A 339 -3.17 -3.40 16.41
CA GLY A 339 -4.50 -2.84 16.15
C GLY A 339 -5.50 -3.81 15.54
N GLY A 340 -5.12 -5.04 15.22
CA GLY A 340 -6.00 -6.01 14.54
C GLY A 340 -5.26 -7.26 14.06
N ILE A 341 -6.01 -8.23 13.54
CA ILE A 341 -5.49 -9.56 13.20
C ILE A 341 -4.60 -9.60 11.95
N ASN A 342 -4.82 -8.70 10.98
CA ASN A 342 -3.96 -8.60 9.79
C ASN A 342 -4.15 -7.25 9.12
N TYR A 343 -3.12 -6.39 9.14
CA TYR A 343 -3.26 -5.01 8.65
C TYR A 343 -3.53 -4.92 7.14
N LYS A 344 -3.15 -5.91 6.33
CA LYS A 344 -3.43 -5.88 4.88
C LYS A 344 -4.93 -5.91 4.60
N TYR A 345 -5.68 -6.72 5.35
CA TYR A 345 -7.11 -6.95 5.12
C TYR A 345 -8.01 -6.19 6.11
N PHE A 346 -7.52 -5.93 7.32
CA PHE A 346 -8.26 -5.26 8.39
C PHE A 346 -7.55 -3.96 8.76
N LYS A 347 -7.98 -2.84 8.17
CA LYS A 347 -7.36 -1.52 8.36
C LYS A 347 -7.85 -0.78 9.61
N TYR A 348 -8.94 -1.24 10.18
CA TYR A 348 -9.53 -0.62 11.36
C TYR A 348 -8.69 -0.96 12.59
N ASP A 349 -8.28 0.07 13.32
CA ASP A 349 -7.44 -0.07 14.51
C ASP A 349 -8.32 -0.20 15.76
N HIS A 350 -8.35 -1.39 16.35
CA HIS A 350 -9.14 -1.69 17.55
C HIS A 350 -8.55 -1.11 18.82
N VAL A 351 -7.27 -0.72 18.85
CA VAL A 351 -6.65 -0.07 20.01
C VAL A 351 -7.07 1.40 20.08
N LYS A 352 -6.96 2.15 18.98
CA LYS A 352 -7.27 3.60 18.99
C LYS A 352 -8.72 3.93 18.65
N GLN A 353 -9.32 3.22 17.70
CA GLN A 353 -10.64 3.59 17.15
C GLN A 353 -11.77 2.75 17.77
N GLY A 354 -11.44 1.56 18.31
CA GLY A 354 -12.38 0.57 18.82
C GLY A 354 -12.95 0.89 20.21
N ALA A 355 -13.68 2.00 20.36
CA ALA A 355 -14.39 2.27 21.61
C ALA A 355 -15.38 1.14 21.94
N ARG A 356 -15.26 0.56 23.14
CA ARG A 356 -16.11 -0.53 23.66
C ARG A 356 -16.55 -0.19 25.07
N GLN A 357 -17.68 -0.76 25.48
CA GLN A 357 -18.07 -0.71 26.90
C GLN A 357 -17.02 -1.47 27.72
N PRO A 358 -16.44 -0.85 28.76
CA PRO A 358 -15.37 -1.46 29.55
C PRO A 358 -15.85 -2.64 30.42
N GLY A 359 -17.13 -2.64 30.80
CA GLY A 359 -17.68 -3.64 31.71
C GLY A 359 -16.97 -3.63 33.06
N SER A 360 -16.68 -4.80 33.62
CA SER A 360 -16.05 -4.93 34.94
C SER A 360 -14.64 -4.33 35.05
N THR A 361 -13.97 -4.02 33.93
CA THR A 361 -12.64 -3.38 33.96
C THR A 361 -12.69 -1.94 34.47
N PHE A 362 -13.88 -1.32 34.53
CA PHE A 362 -14.06 0.02 35.09
C PHE A 362 -14.13 0.04 36.63
N LYS A 363 -14.38 -1.11 37.29
CA LYS A 363 -14.58 -1.18 38.74
C LYS A 363 -13.43 -0.59 39.58
N PRO A 364 -12.14 -0.80 39.25
CA PRO A 364 -11.05 -0.21 40.01
C PRO A 364 -11.12 1.32 40.12
N PHE A 365 -11.57 2.02 39.07
CA PHE A 365 -11.72 3.48 39.10
C PHE A 365 -12.79 3.93 40.10
N VAL A 366 -13.88 3.17 40.21
CA VAL A 366 -14.95 3.44 41.18
C VAL A 366 -14.45 3.23 42.61
N TYR A 367 -13.66 2.17 42.85
CA TYR A 367 -13.09 1.92 44.17
C TYR A 367 -12.04 2.96 44.56
N VAL A 368 -11.19 3.40 43.62
CA VAL A 368 -10.22 4.46 43.88
C VAL A 368 -10.92 5.76 44.25
N ALA A 369 -11.96 6.16 43.51
CA ALA A 369 -12.73 7.37 43.82
C ALA A 369 -13.53 7.32 45.14
N ALA A 370 -13.64 6.15 45.77
CA ALA A 370 -14.24 6.00 47.08
C ALA A 370 -13.20 5.97 48.22
N ILE A 371 -11.93 5.71 47.88
CA ILE A 371 -10.79 5.73 48.81
C ILE A 371 -10.18 7.13 48.87
N ASP A 372 -10.12 7.81 47.73
CA ASP A 372 -9.77 9.24 47.57
C ASP A 372 -10.91 10.13 48.09
#